data_AF-A0A2D8KNQ5-F1
#
_entry.id   AF-A0A2D8KNQ5-F1
#
_cell.length_a   1.000
_cell.length_b   1.000
_cell.length_c   1.000
_cell.angle_alpha   90.00
_cell.angle_beta   90.00
_cell.angle_gamma   90.00
#
_symmetry.space_group_name_H-M   'P 1'
#
loop_
_entity.id
_entity.type
_entity.pdbx_description
1 polymer ?
#
loop_
_entity_poly.entity_id
_entity_poly.type
_entity_poly.pdbx_seq_one_letter_code
_entity_poly.pdbx_strand_id
1 'polypeptide(L)'
;MILMTACGSGPQQQTKEYTGTVKPAGITSYQYGTHRLETATENFALKSDSVDLTRYEQKQVTLTATSIEGYPIDGGPAYLNVISIKE
;
A
#
# COMPACT_ATOMS: atom_id res chain seq x y z
N MET A 1 20.83 -40.46 -11.48
CA MET A 1 21.10 -39.02 -11.49
C MET A 1 19.75 -38.31 -11.39
N ILE A 2 19.28 -38.07 -10.16
CA ILE A 2 18.01 -37.37 -9.92
C ILE A 2 18.39 -35.90 -9.72
N LEU A 3 18.16 -35.09 -10.75
CA LEU A 3 18.36 -33.64 -10.68
C LEU A 3 17.23 -33.06 -9.84
N MET A 4 17.52 -32.73 -8.59
CA MET A 4 16.65 -31.88 -7.77
C MET A 4 16.84 -30.44 -8.25
N THR A 5 15.96 -29.97 -9.12
CA THR A 5 15.81 -28.54 -9.42
C THR A 5 15.19 -27.87 -8.20
N ALA A 6 16.02 -27.25 -7.36
CA ALA A 6 15.56 -26.34 -6.34
C ALA A 6 14.90 -25.13 -7.02
N CYS A 7 13.56 -25.12 -7.10
CA CYS A 7 12.80 -23.91 -7.41
C CYS A 7 12.93 -22.95 -6.23
N GLY A 8 13.93 -22.08 -6.29
CA GLY A 8 14.04 -20.91 -5.43
C GLY A 8 13.10 -19.83 -5.92
N SER A 9 11.84 -19.86 -5.49
CA SER A 9 10.92 -18.73 -5.62
C SER A 9 9.92 -18.81 -4.47
N GLY A 10 10.32 -18.30 -3.30
CA GLY A 10 9.36 -17.99 -2.24
C GLY A 10 8.31 -16.99 -2.75
N PRO A 11 7.17 -16.83 -2.09
CA PRO A 11 6.16 -15.85 -2.49
C PRO A 11 6.76 -14.44 -2.45
N GLN A 12 7.12 -13.92 -3.62
CA GLN A 12 7.56 -12.55 -3.80
C GLN A 12 6.31 -11.67 -3.74
N GLN A 13 6.01 -11.11 -2.57
CA GLN A 13 5.03 -10.01 -2.48
C GLN A 13 5.52 -8.88 -3.40
N GLN A 14 4.79 -8.66 -4.49
CA GLN A 14 5.19 -7.71 -5.51
C GLN A 14 5.03 -6.28 -4.98
N THR A 15 6.15 -5.63 -4.71
CA THR A 15 6.19 -4.20 -4.38
C THR A 15 5.93 -3.36 -5.63
N LYS A 16 5.11 -2.32 -5.50
CA LYS A 16 4.83 -1.34 -6.57
C LYS A 16 4.98 0.08 -6.04
N GLU A 17 5.27 1.01 -6.94
CA GLU A 17 5.31 2.43 -6.64
C GLU A 17 3.98 3.11 -6.98
N TYR A 18 3.57 4.05 -6.12
CA TYR A 18 2.34 4.82 -6.26
C TYR A 18 2.65 6.29 -5.98
N THR A 19 2.20 7.18 -6.85
CA THR A 19 2.39 8.63 -6.69
C THR A 19 1.06 9.31 -6.44
N GLY A 20 0.99 10.12 -5.39
CA GLY A 20 -0.23 10.83 -5.01
C GLY A 20 -0.04 11.68 -3.77
N THR A 21 -1.13 12.28 -3.31
CA THR A 21 -1.14 13.08 -2.07
C THR A 21 -1.59 12.22 -0.90
N VAL A 22 -0.80 12.17 0.17
CA VAL A 22 -1.20 11.47 1.40
C VAL A 22 -2.20 12.32 2.17
N LYS A 23 -3.29 11.71 2.62
CA LYS A 23 -4.34 12.35 3.42
C LYS A 23 -4.69 11.44 4.61
N PRO A 24 -5.22 11.98 5.72
CA PRO A 24 -5.84 11.14 6.75
C PRO A 24 -7.01 10.33 6.14
N ALA A 25 -7.33 9.16 6.71
CA ALA A 25 -8.44 8.33 6.22
C ALA A 25 -9.78 9.11 6.22
N GLY A 26 -10.03 9.91 7.24
CA GLY A 26 -11.26 10.70 7.39
C GLY A 26 -12.47 9.84 7.75
N ILE A 27 -13.66 10.28 7.34
CA ILE A 27 -14.92 9.52 7.52
C ILE A 27 -15.06 8.57 6.32
N THR A 28 -14.99 7.26 6.56
CA THR A 28 -14.99 6.21 5.53
C THR A 28 -16.11 5.19 5.78
N SER A 29 -16.63 4.58 4.71
CA SER A 29 -17.56 3.43 4.81
C SER A 29 -16.81 2.12 5.10
N TYR A 30 -15.52 2.07 4.81
CA TYR A 30 -14.62 0.95 5.08
C TYR A 30 -13.87 1.13 6.41
N GLN A 31 -13.54 0.04 7.09
CA GLN A 31 -13.00 0.02 8.46
C GLN A 31 -11.49 -0.30 8.51
N TYR A 32 -10.75 0.02 7.46
CA TYR A 32 -9.31 -0.29 7.37
C TYR A 32 -8.49 0.89 6.81
N GLY A 33 -7.19 0.86 7.11
CA GLY A 33 -6.25 1.94 6.80
C GLY A 33 -6.33 3.10 7.79
N THR A 34 -5.21 3.78 7.97
CA THR A 34 -5.11 4.99 8.82
C THR A 34 -5.05 6.26 7.97
N HIS A 35 -4.56 6.12 6.74
CA HIS A 35 -4.41 7.20 5.77
C HIS A 35 -4.92 6.73 4.40
N ARG A 36 -4.96 7.65 3.46
CA ARG A 36 -5.24 7.34 2.06
C ARG A 36 -4.25 8.05 1.14
N LEU A 37 -3.91 7.41 0.03
CA LEU A 37 -3.24 8.05 -1.10
C LEU A 37 -4.31 8.48 -2.11
N GLU A 38 -4.37 9.77 -2.39
CA GLU A 38 -5.22 10.34 -3.43
C GLU A 38 -4.37 10.55 -4.69
N THR A 39 -4.66 9.80 -5.74
CA THR A 39 -4.07 10.01 -7.06
C THR A 39 -5.02 10.80 -7.95
N ALA A 40 -4.64 11.03 -9.20
CA ALA A 40 -5.52 11.70 -10.16
C ALA A 40 -6.78 10.89 -10.51
N THR A 41 -6.73 9.56 -10.38
CA THR A 41 -7.79 8.67 -10.87
C THR A 41 -8.35 7.75 -9.80
N GLU A 42 -7.61 7.48 -8.73
CA GLU A 42 -7.93 6.45 -7.76
C GLU A 42 -7.55 6.88 -6.34
N ASN A 43 -8.20 6.25 -5.35
CA ASN A 43 -7.83 6.36 -3.95
C ASN A 43 -7.38 4.99 -3.45
N PHE A 44 -6.38 5.00 -2.57
CA PHE A 44 -5.87 3.79 -1.91
C PHE A 44 -5.92 3.99 -0.40
N ALA A 45 -6.40 3.01 0.35
CA ALA A 45 -6.23 3.01 1.81
C ALA A 45 -4.78 2.59 2.14
N LEU A 46 -4.19 3.21 3.15
CA LEU A 46 -2.81 2.99 3.54
C LEU A 46 -2.72 2.53 4.99
N LYS A 47 -1.82 1.59 5.25
CA LYS A 47 -1.18 1.41 6.56
C LYS A 47 0.33 1.39 6.38
N SER A 48 1.05 1.58 7.47
CA SER A 48 2.47 1.28 7.53
C SER A 48 2.86 0.96 8.96
N ASP A 49 3.72 -0.03 9.12
CA ASP A 49 4.37 -0.32 10.41
C ASP A 49 5.80 0.26 10.44
N SER A 50 6.34 0.70 9.30
CA SER A 50 7.72 1.21 9.15
C SER A 50 7.82 2.72 8.93
N VAL A 51 6.75 3.37 8.48
CA VAL A 51 6.71 4.79 8.11
C VAL A 51 5.59 5.50 8.85
N ASP A 52 5.91 6.60 9.52
CA ASP A 52 4.89 7.51 10.08
C ASP A 52 4.25 8.34 8.96
N LEU A 53 3.08 7.88 8.49
CA LEU A 53 2.33 8.51 7.40
C LEU A 53 1.83 9.91 7.74
N THR A 54 1.68 10.23 9.03
CA THR A 54 1.24 11.56 9.51
C THR A 54 2.20 12.66 9.04
N ARG A 55 3.50 12.36 8.95
CA ARG A 55 4.55 13.30 8.51
C ARG A 55 4.45 13.70 7.04
N TYR A 56 3.61 12.99 6.29
CA TYR A 56 3.41 13.19 4.86
C TYR A 56 2.00 13.67 4.52
N GLU A 57 1.14 13.91 5.52
CA GLU A 57 -0.18 14.48 5.26
C GLU A 57 -0.08 15.77 4.43
N GLN A 58 -0.96 15.86 3.43
CA GLN A 58 -1.03 16.93 2.44
C GLN A 58 0.19 17.05 1.51
N LYS A 59 1.18 16.17 1.61
CA LYS A 59 2.32 16.13 0.69
C LYS A 59 2.05 15.19 -0.48
N GLN A 60 2.48 15.62 -1.67
CA GLN A 60 2.59 14.74 -2.82
C GLN A 60 3.89 13.95 -2.70
N VAL A 61 3.80 12.62 -2.75
CA VAL A 61 4.94 11.72 -2.58
C VAL A 61 4.85 10.55 -3.55
N THR A 62 5.97 9.84 -3.74
CA THR A 62 5.99 8.52 -4.36
C THR A 62 6.29 7.47 -3.31
N LEU A 63 5.35 6.59 -3.03
CA LEU A 63 5.49 5.53 -2.03
C LEU A 63 5.71 4.18 -2.69
N THR A 64 6.49 3.31 -2.04
CA THR A 64 6.60 1.89 -2.41
C THR A 64 5.75 1.07 -1.44
N ALA A 65 4.86 0.23 -1.96
CA ALA A 65 3.93 -0.55 -1.15
C ALA A 65 3.62 -1.92 -1.76
N THR A 66 3.06 -2.80 -0.93
CA THR A 66 2.43 -4.06 -1.36
C THR A 66 0.93 -3.99 -1.13
N SER A 67 0.16 -4.63 -2.00
CA SER A 67 -1.27 -4.85 -1.75
C SER A 67 -1.45 -5.85 -0.61
N ILE A 68 -2.42 -5.59 0.25
CA ILE A 68 -2.80 -6.49 1.34
C ILE A 68 -3.87 -7.45 0.80
N GLU A 69 -3.56 -8.74 0.80
CA GLU A 69 -4.49 -9.78 0.34
C GLU A 69 -5.77 -9.81 1.20
N GLY A 70 -6.89 -10.15 0.58
CA GLY A 70 -8.20 -10.15 1.22
C GLY A 70 -8.90 -8.80 1.27
N TYR A 71 -8.30 -7.74 0.69
CA TYR A 71 -8.89 -6.41 0.56
C TYR A 71 -9.01 -5.98 -0.91
N PRO A 72 -9.98 -5.11 -1.24
CA PRO A 72 -10.94 -4.48 -0.34
C PRO A 72 -12.06 -5.41 0.16
N ILE A 73 -12.54 -5.14 1.38
CA ILE A 73 -13.77 -5.72 1.93
C ILE A 73 -14.86 -4.65 1.81
N ASP A 74 -16.09 -5.04 1.46
CA ASP A 74 -17.26 -4.15 1.38
C ASP A 74 -17.11 -2.96 0.41
N GLY A 75 -16.38 -3.15 -0.69
CA GLY A 75 -16.29 -2.17 -1.78
C GLY A 75 -15.43 -0.94 -1.48
N GLY A 76 -14.58 -0.98 -0.44
CA GLY A 76 -13.59 0.06 -0.18
C GLY A 76 -12.47 0.13 -1.24
N PRO A 77 -11.54 1.09 -1.12
CA PRO A 77 -10.38 1.19 -2.01
C PRO A 77 -9.38 0.06 -1.76
N ALA A 78 -8.50 -0.19 -2.72
CA ALA A 78 -7.39 -1.14 -2.52
C ALA A 78 -6.55 -0.74 -1.30
N TYR A 79 -6.14 -1.74 -0.51
CA TYR A 79 -5.42 -1.54 0.74
C TYR A 79 -3.94 -1.82 0.57
N LEU A 80 -3.11 -0.83 0.86
CA LEU A 80 -1.67 -0.88 0.65
C LEU A 80 -0.92 -0.84 1.99
N ASN A 81 0.06 -1.74 2.12
CA ASN A 81 1.09 -1.67 3.16
C ASN A 81 2.28 -0.87 2.65
N VAL A 82 2.46 0.35 3.13
CA VAL A 82 3.53 1.25 2.72
C VAL A 82 4.84 0.82 3.38
N ILE A 83 5.86 0.63 2.57
CA ILE A 83 7.19 0.16 2.99
C ILE A 83 8.17 1.33 3.08
N SER A 84 8.12 2.26 2.11
CA SER A 84 8.99 3.44 2.06
C SER A 84 8.33 4.58 1.26
N ILE A 85 8.83 5.80 1.46
CA ILE A 85 8.39 7.02 0.78
C ILE A 85 9.62 7.75 0.20
N LYS A 86 9.49 8.22 -1.04
CA LYS A 86 10.40 9.14 -1.73
C LYS A 86 9.71 10.49 -1.89
N GLU A 87 10.36 11.56 -1.44
CA GLU A 87 9.94 12.96 -1.61
C GLU A 87 10.45 13.53 -2.94
#